data_AF-A0AAU5RH62-F1
#
_entry.id   AF-A0AAU5RH62-F1
#
_cell.length_a   1.000
_cell.length_b   1.000
_cell.length_c   1.000
_cell.angle_alpha   90.00
_cell.angle_beta   90.00
_cell.angle_gamma   90.00
#
_symmetry.space_group_name_H-M   'P 1'
#
loop_
_entity.id
_entity.type
_entity.pdbx_description
1 polymer ?
#
loop_
_entity_poly.entity_id
_entity_poly.type
_entity_poly.pdbx_seq_one_letter_code
_entity_poly.pdbx_strand_id
1 'polypeptide(L)'
;MDRESASAREDTMGRHREEFQKNQPPTSRKSTVGHPGPRPSRDQSQGMAGLQATAGNGAVVQMLRQAGHRQGTETGGGDHHSRVGRPGGHGDVSVQRLSDSEPQSPDVDAPTSNPFDVADFGTALEMSMAQAYLRQNVPELENWANDPEQSDAYHFMTGTGEKWQQYMTSGGPEGHALIASMSDTNMKSMRQELEPDAGWEDTVRRRLEAALAERELHHYTTRNRAELALNRTDHGTLSSRRKQWDESPDISSVHDNTEPYDEEQLANDAFVFFFIAKKDAPFRRTRFSEGDASGPARIALPLGRVSQSGWIMINDFYDMEYPTLRSSPEGELLSYRRDDTDMQQYKSPEAKLQKARIDIGRIWEEFPQLNALVQQLAHSLHASFRSDPDSLSPTDIRQIVNLTRLRKRVQESFTGAGLADRYKELTDEVVTQFEKSIKFSNQVRRFDAYEGATGYTEGGELRYMKGGAGHVEYADAAAANELKRYSEHVSGNILAGPHIIPGLALRGVLEISRIERHGGNEALVRRLKNMSGDELTDVLLKDFVRPQAMMPWSVAITRGDVQYPTH
;
A
#
# COMPACT_ATOMS: atom_id res chain seq x y z
N MET A 1 -44.17 -37.12 37.96
CA MET A 1 -44.02 -36.87 36.53
C MET A 1 -43.85 -35.36 36.37
N ASP A 2 -42.85 -34.81 37.05
CA ASP A 2 -41.45 -34.61 36.59
C ASP A 2 -41.41 -33.25 35.86
N ARG A 3 -40.65 -32.23 36.23
CA ARG A 3 -39.64 -32.03 37.29
C ARG A 3 -39.50 -30.52 37.51
N GLU A 4 -38.92 -30.16 38.64
CA GLU A 4 -38.77 -28.82 39.22
C GLU A 4 -38.03 -27.80 38.33
N SER A 5 -38.34 -26.52 38.54
CA SER A 5 -37.54 -25.38 38.09
C SER A 5 -37.50 -24.34 39.20
N ALA A 6 -36.37 -24.28 39.93
CA ALA A 6 -36.06 -23.18 40.84
C ALA A 6 -34.54 -23.03 41.01
N SER A 7 -34.08 -21.80 40.69
CA SER A 7 -33.17 -20.96 41.48
C SER A 7 -31.72 -21.38 41.76
N ALA A 8 -30.78 -20.53 41.28
CA ALA A 8 -29.66 -19.86 42.00
C ALA A 8 -28.69 -19.31 40.91
N ARG A 9 -28.29 -18.03 40.78
CA ARG A 9 -27.69 -17.00 41.68
C ARG A 9 -26.39 -17.42 42.36
N GLU A 10 -25.42 -16.50 42.29
CA GLU A 10 -23.98 -16.55 42.67
C GLU A 10 -23.09 -17.22 41.60
N ASP A 11 -22.05 -16.59 41.05
CA ASP A 11 -20.98 -15.88 41.76
C ASP A 11 -20.37 -14.72 40.95
N THR A 12 -20.04 -13.64 41.68
CA THR A 12 -19.37 -12.43 41.19
C THR A 12 -17.97 -12.43 41.80
N MET A 13 -16.90 -12.40 40.99
CA MET A 13 -15.61 -11.75 41.27
C MET A 13 -14.50 -12.37 40.41
N GLY A 14 -13.76 -11.53 39.68
CA GLY A 14 -12.40 -11.87 39.28
C GLY A 14 -11.95 -11.29 37.94
N ARG A 15 -11.06 -10.29 38.03
CA ARG A 15 -10.12 -9.82 36.99
C ARG A 15 -10.64 -8.79 35.98
N HIS A 16 -10.75 -7.56 36.47
CA HIS A 16 -10.24 -6.42 35.71
C HIS A 16 -8.88 -6.02 36.28
N ARG A 17 -8.01 -5.52 35.37
CA ARG A 17 -6.88 -4.61 35.59
C ARG A 17 -5.49 -5.22 35.43
N GLU A 18 -5.00 -5.23 34.19
CA GLU A 18 -3.61 -4.89 33.82
C GLU A 18 -3.50 -4.92 32.28
N GLU A 19 -3.72 -3.78 31.61
CA GLU A 19 -3.13 -3.46 30.29
C GLU A 19 -3.60 -2.06 29.87
N PHE A 20 -2.98 -1.02 30.44
CA PHE A 20 -2.99 0.34 29.87
C PHE A 20 -1.78 1.09 30.44
N GLN A 21 -0.62 0.91 29.81
CA GLN A 21 0.47 1.88 29.83
C GLN A 21 1.56 1.44 28.83
N LYS A 22 1.45 1.90 27.59
CA LYS A 22 2.56 2.07 26.65
C LYS A 22 2.03 2.87 25.47
N ASN A 23 2.09 4.19 25.60
CA ASN A 23 2.18 5.14 24.49
C ASN A 23 2.56 6.50 25.09
N GLN A 24 3.87 6.69 25.31
CA GLN A 24 4.47 8.02 25.37
C GLN A 24 5.55 8.08 24.28
N PRO A 25 5.56 9.12 23.44
CA PRO A 25 6.61 9.31 22.44
C PRO A 25 7.92 9.73 23.12
N PRO A 26 9.09 9.27 22.65
CA PRO A 26 10.37 9.70 23.20
C PRO A 26 10.68 11.13 22.76
N THR A 27 10.93 11.98 23.75
CA THR A 27 11.42 13.34 23.59
C THR A 27 12.79 13.38 22.89
N SER A 28 12.87 14.21 21.84
CA SER A 28 14.04 14.83 21.22
C SER A 28 15.38 14.72 21.98
N ARG A 29 16.41 14.13 21.35
CA ARG A 29 17.82 14.31 21.73
C ARG A 29 18.61 14.99 20.61
N LYS A 30 19.34 16.02 21.02
CA LYS A 30 20.24 16.87 20.25
C LYS A 30 21.40 16.10 19.64
N SER A 31 21.68 16.36 18.37
CA SER A 31 22.87 15.93 17.64
C SER A 31 24.13 16.62 18.17
N THR A 32 25.17 15.83 18.47
CA THR A 32 26.54 16.33 18.65
C THR A 32 27.44 15.63 17.63
N VAL A 33 28.09 16.44 16.81
CA VAL A 33 29.03 16.07 15.75
C VAL A 33 30.32 15.49 16.36
N GLY A 34 30.79 14.36 15.85
CA GLY A 34 32.09 13.76 16.20
C GLY A 34 32.64 12.87 15.08
N HIS A 35 33.87 13.14 14.67
CA HIS A 35 34.62 12.51 13.55
C HIS A 35 34.80 10.97 13.66
N PRO A 36 34.99 10.27 12.52
CA PRO A 36 35.22 8.83 12.50
C PRO A 36 36.70 8.48 12.69
N GLY A 37 36.99 7.70 13.73
CA GLY A 37 38.23 6.91 13.87
C GLY A 37 38.02 5.46 13.41
N PRO A 38 39.09 4.73 13.07
CA PRO A 38 39.01 3.43 12.38
C PRO A 38 38.55 2.32 13.33
N ARG A 39 37.59 1.49 12.89
CA ARG A 39 37.15 0.30 13.61
C ARG A 39 37.97 -0.95 13.23
N PRO A 40 38.16 -1.89 14.15
CA PRO A 40 38.91 -3.12 13.91
C PRO A 40 38.09 -4.17 13.14
N SER A 41 38.81 -5.01 12.40
CA SER A 41 38.35 -6.21 11.71
C SER A 41 37.58 -7.15 12.65
N ARG A 42 36.38 -7.58 12.23
CA ARG A 42 35.57 -8.57 12.94
C ARG A 42 35.47 -9.86 12.13
N ASP A 43 35.82 -10.93 12.82
CA ASP A 43 35.99 -12.30 12.37
C ASP A 43 34.75 -13.03 11.81
N GLN A 44 35.09 -13.87 10.83
CA GLN A 44 34.50 -15.13 10.35
C GLN A 44 33.46 -15.85 11.23
N SER A 45 32.20 -15.39 11.25
CA SER A 45 31.09 -16.20 11.81
C SER A 45 29.77 -16.19 11.03
N GLN A 46 29.71 -15.56 9.85
CA GLN A 46 28.46 -15.45 9.05
C GLN A 46 28.26 -16.49 7.93
N GLY A 47 29.08 -17.54 7.86
CA GLY A 47 29.12 -18.42 6.68
C GLY A 47 28.21 -19.66 6.64
N MET A 48 27.50 -20.06 7.71
CA MET A 48 27.01 -21.45 7.83
C MET A 48 25.55 -21.66 8.24
N ALA A 49 24.77 -20.62 8.52
CA ALA A 49 23.35 -20.77 8.87
C ALA A 49 22.47 -21.30 7.70
N GLY A 50 23.00 -21.27 6.46
CA GLY A 50 22.34 -21.71 5.22
C GLY A 50 22.19 -23.22 5.02
N LEU A 51 22.79 -24.07 5.85
CA LEU A 51 22.87 -25.52 5.62
C LEU A 51 21.89 -26.36 6.46
N GLN A 52 20.97 -25.73 7.19
CA GLN A 52 20.22 -26.41 8.27
C GLN A 52 18.78 -26.80 7.90
N ALA A 53 18.34 -26.59 6.66
CA ALA A 53 17.05 -27.09 6.17
C ALA A 53 17.27 -28.04 4.99
N THR A 54 16.85 -29.30 5.16
CA THR A 54 16.81 -30.41 4.18
C THR A 54 18.15 -31.07 3.81
N ALA A 55 18.39 -32.25 4.39
CA ALA A 55 19.41 -33.22 3.98
C ALA A 55 19.10 -33.90 2.62
N GLY A 56 18.50 -33.17 1.68
CA GLY A 56 18.16 -33.63 0.32
C GLY A 56 18.60 -32.71 -0.82
N ASN A 57 19.12 -31.49 -0.55
CA ASN A 57 19.40 -30.47 -1.58
C ASN A 57 20.88 -30.04 -1.69
N GLY A 58 21.82 -30.93 -1.35
CA GLY A 58 23.26 -30.65 -1.42
C GLY A 58 23.77 -30.26 -2.81
N ALA A 59 23.04 -30.59 -3.89
CA ALA A 59 23.40 -30.25 -5.27
C ALA A 59 23.18 -28.77 -5.65
N VAL A 60 22.22 -28.08 -5.01
CA VAL A 60 21.82 -26.69 -5.40
C VAL A 60 22.79 -25.65 -4.85
N VAL A 61 23.34 -25.87 -3.65
CA VAL A 61 24.29 -24.95 -2.99
C VAL A 61 25.68 -25.01 -3.66
N GLN A 62 26.03 -26.13 -4.29
CA GLN A 62 27.31 -26.31 -4.96
C GLN A 62 27.34 -25.66 -6.35
N MET A 63 26.18 -25.55 -7.03
CA MET A 63 26.01 -24.81 -8.29
C MET A 63 26.25 -23.30 -8.14
N LEU A 64 25.84 -22.70 -7.01
CA LEU A 64 25.95 -21.25 -6.77
C LEU A 64 27.37 -20.79 -6.35
N ARG A 65 28.27 -21.70 -5.98
CA ARG A 65 29.65 -21.37 -5.55
C ARG A 65 30.69 -21.43 -6.68
N GLN A 66 30.36 -22.01 -7.83
CA GLN A 66 31.31 -22.17 -8.95
C GLN A 66 31.16 -21.09 -10.04
N ALA A 67 30.18 -20.20 -9.93
CA ALA A 67 30.02 -19.05 -10.81
C ALA A 67 30.39 -17.75 -10.06
N GLY A 68 31.58 -17.19 -10.33
CA GLY A 68 31.80 -15.75 -10.11
C GLY A 68 32.91 -15.33 -9.14
N HIS A 69 34.15 -15.81 -9.34
CA HIS A 69 35.33 -15.05 -8.91
C HIS A 69 36.33 -14.93 -10.06
N ARG A 70 36.38 -13.75 -10.69
CA ARG A 70 37.58 -13.21 -11.34
C ARG A 70 37.65 -11.70 -11.10
N GLN A 71 38.76 -11.28 -10.51
CA GLN A 71 39.16 -9.90 -10.29
C GLN A 71 39.60 -9.23 -11.60
N GLY A 72 39.40 -7.92 -11.68
CA GLY A 72 40.06 -7.03 -12.63
C GLY A 72 40.24 -5.64 -12.02
N THR A 73 41.51 -5.25 -11.84
CA THR A 73 42.00 -3.92 -11.44
C THR A 73 42.32 -3.08 -12.68
N GLU A 74 42.15 -1.74 -12.60
CA GLU A 74 42.88 -0.63 -13.30
C GLU A 74 41.96 0.63 -13.36
N THR A 75 42.25 1.77 -12.71
CA THR A 75 43.18 2.91 -12.95
C THR A 75 42.76 3.96 -14.02
N GLY A 76 42.84 5.25 -13.62
CA GLY A 76 42.89 6.46 -14.46
C GLY A 76 41.55 7.21 -14.57
N GLY A 77 41.40 8.53 -14.39
CA GLY A 77 42.30 9.69 -14.42
C GLY A 77 41.74 10.72 -15.43
N GLY A 78 41.65 12.01 -15.07
CA GLY A 78 41.49 13.09 -16.06
C GLY A 78 40.60 14.29 -15.69
N ASP A 79 41.26 15.43 -15.47
CA ASP A 79 40.73 16.81 -15.40
C ASP A 79 40.20 17.33 -16.76
N HIS A 80 39.31 18.35 -16.75
CA HIS A 80 39.58 19.72 -17.24
C HIS A 80 38.35 20.61 -17.54
N HIS A 81 38.47 21.86 -17.06
CA HIS A 81 38.18 23.18 -17.68
C HIS A 81 36.77 23.75 -17.97
N SER A 82 36.48 24.82 -17.21
CA SER A 82 36.31 26.24 -17.64
C SER A 82 35.11 26.69 -18.50
N ARG A 83 34.41 27.74 -18.01
CA ARG A 83 34.42 29.17 -18.47
C ARG A 83 33.06 29.82 -18.85
N VAL A 84 32.92 31.10 -18.47
CA VAL A 84 32.09 32.23 -18.99
C VAL A 84 30.56 32.15 -18.72
N GLY A 85 29.81 33.20 -18.37
CA GLY A 85 30.01 34.64 -18.15
C GLY A 85 28.66 35.33 -17.82
N ARG A 86 28.73 36.51 -17.20
CA ARG A 86 27.66 37.51 -16.92
C ARG A 86 27.23 38.27 -18.22
N PRO A 87 26.30 39.28 -18.25
CA PRO A 87 25.57 40.02 -17.19
C PRO A 87 24.09 40.44 -17.49
N GLY A 88 23.48 41.18 -16.55
CA GLY A 88 22.39 42.17 -16.77
C GLY A 88 21.05 41.74 -16.17
N GLY A 89 20.24 42.53 -15.47
CA GLY A 89 20.16 43.97 -15.21
C GLY A 89 18.66 44.31 -15.15
N HIS A 90 18.09 44.64 -13.99
CA HIS A 90 16.69 45.05 -13.87
C HIS A 90 16.56 46.28 -12.98
N GLY A 91 15.83 47.26 -13.51
CA GLY A 91 15.61 48.57 -12.92
C GLY A 91 14.39 48.62 -12.01
N ASP A 92 14.50 49.48 -11.00
CA ASP A 92 13.44 49.90 -10.10
C ASP A 92 12.42 50.81 -10.81
N VAL A 93 11.14 50.58 -10.54
CA VAL A 93 10.04 51.49 -10.87
C VAL A 93 9.34 51.92 -9.59
N SER A 94 9.36 53.22 -9.32
CA SER A 94 8.70 53.87 -8.19
C SER A 94 7.19 54.00 -8.42
N VAL A 95 6.39 53.53 -7.48
CA VAL A 95 4.92 53.72 -7.47
C VAL A 95 4.57 54.96 -6.65
N GLN A 96 3.87 55.91 -7.29
CA GLN A 96 3.34 57.13 -6.69
C GLN A 96 2.14 56.81 -5.78
N ARG A 97 2.20 57.30 -4.53
CA ARG A 97 1.07 57.41 -3.61
C ARG A 97 0.10 58.49 -4.12
N LEU A 98 -1.17 58.11 -4.30
CA LEU A 98 -2.28 59.05 -4.40
C LEU A 98 -3.01 59.16 -3.07
N SER A 99 -3.48 60.38 -2.85
CA SER A 99 -3.88 61.05 -1.62
C SER A 99 -5.24 60.64 -1.06
N ASP A 100 -5.29 60.65 0.27
CA ASP A 100 -6.48 60.50 1.11
C ASP A 100 -7.52 61.59 0.82
N SER A 101 -8.78 61.16 0.70
CA SER A 101 -9.96 62.04 0.75
C SER A 101 -11.05 61.28 1.52
N GLU A 102 -11.28 61.68 2.76
CA GLU A 102 -12.36 61.17 3.61
C GLU A 102 -13.72 61.58 3.04
N PRO A 103 -14.65 60.62 2.80
CA PRO A 103 -16.05 60.94 2.55
C PRO A 103 -16.82 61.01 3.88
N GLN A 104 -17.47 62.15 4.11
CA GLN A 104 -18.45 62.33 5.17
C GLN A 104 -19.66 61.39 4.96
N SER A 105 -20.02 60.65 6.01
CA SER A 105 -21.17 59.73 6.02
C SER A 105 -22.46 60.47 6.41
N PRO A 106 -23.58 60.29 5.69
CA PRO A 106 -24.89 60.69 6.19
C PRO A 106 -25.46 59.60 7.10
N ASP A 107 -26.00 60.02 8.25
CA ASP A 107 -26.82 59.20 9.15
C ASP A 107 -28.06 58.69 8.43
N VAL A 108 -28.10 57.38 8.18
CA VAL A 108 -29.30 56.65 7.78
C VAL A 108 -29.38 55.43 8.69
N ASP A 109 -30.48 55.31 9.44
CA ASP A 109 -30.83 54.12 10.21
C ASP A 109 -30.87 52.90 9.28
N ALA A 110 -29.73 52.21 9.18
CA ALA A 110 -29.56 51.01 8.38
C ALA A 110 -30.08 49.79 9.17
N PRO A 111 -30.79 48.87 8.52
CA PRO A 111 -31.15 47.60 9.14
C PRO A 111 -29.86 46.87 9.59
N THR A 112 -29.73 46.60 10.89
CA THR A 112 -28.53 46.05 11.54
C THR A 112 -28.27 44.57 11.25
N SER A 113 -29.05 43.94 10.39
CA SER A 113 -28.74 42.62 9.84
C SER A 113 -28.26 42.82 8.40
N ASN A 114 -26.95 42.76 8.18
CA ASN A 114 -26.41 42.59 6.83
C ASN A 114 -26.98 41.25 6.30
N PRO A 115 -27.86 41.25 5.28
CA PRO A 115 -28.47 40.02 4.78
C PRO A 115 -27.47 39.16 3.97
N PHE A 116 -26.25 39.67 3.78
CA PHE A 116 -25.15 38.95 3.17
C PHE A 116 -24.27 38.38 4.28
N ASP A 117 -24.38 37.07 4.50
CA ASP A 117 -23.34 36.35 5.22
C ASP A 117 -22.07 36.41 4.36
N VAL A 118 -21.00 36.96 4.94
CA VAL A 118 -19.70 37.10 4.27
C VAL A 118 -19.12 35.71 3.96
N ALA A 119 -19.44 34.71 4.78
CA ALA A 119 -19.04 33.34 4.55
C ALA A 119 -19.70 32.77 3.28
N ASP A 120 -21.02 32.94 3.13
CA ASP A 120 -21.75 32.48 1.95
C ASP A 120 -21.25 33.11 0.66
N PHE A 121 -20.89 34.40 0.70
CA PHE A 121 -20.32 35.09 -0.46
C PHE A 121 -18.93 34.52 -0.83
N GLY A 122 -18.09 34.23 0.17
CA GLY A 122 -16.78 33.61 -0.03
C GLY A 122 -16.89 32.26 -0.74
N THR A 123 -17.70 31.34 -0.19
CA THR A 123 -17.95 30.01 -0.77
C THR A 123 -18.51 30.11 -2.19
N ALA A 124 -19.47 31.02 -2.44
CA ALA A 124 -20.05 31.21 -3.77
C ALA A 124 -19.02 31.73 -4.79
N LEU A 125 -18.12 32.64 -4.39
CA LEU A 125 -17.05 33.15 -5.24
C LEU A 125 -16.04 32.06 -5.57
N GLU A 126 -15.60 31.30 -4.57
CA GLU A 126 -14.68 30.16 -4.73
C GLU A 126 -15.26 29.12 -5.69
N MET A 127 -16.53 28.73 -5.50
CA MET A 127 -17.23 27.81 -6.39
C MET A 127 -17.32 28.35 -7.83
N SER A 128 -17.61 29.65 -7.99
CA SER A 128 -17.66 30.29 -9.31
C SER A 128 -16.29 30.28 -10.00
N MET A 129 -15.20 30.52 -9.26
CA MET A 129 -13.84 30.48 -9.80
C MET A 129 -13.44 29.06 -10.19
N ALA A 130 -13.74 28.07 -9.35
CA ALA A 130 -13.50 26.67 -9.63
C ALA A 130 -14.25 26.21 -10.89
N GLN A 131 -15.55 26.53 -11.02
CA GLN A 131 -16.33 26.21 -12.21
C GLN A 131 -15.84 26.91 -13.48
N ALA A 132 -15.38 28.16 -13.37
CA ALA A 132 -14.77 28.86 -14.49
C ALA A 132 -13.48 28.16 -14.95
N TYR A 133 -12.65 27.73 -14.01
CA TYR A 133 -11.45 26.95 -14.31
C TYR A 133 -11.79 25.63 -15.00
N LEU A 134 -12.75 24.86 -14.47
CA LEU A 134 -13.14 23.56 -15.03
C LEU A 134 -13.66 23.69 -16.46
N ARG A 135 -14.57 24.63 -16.71
CA ARG A 135 -15.09 24.91 -18.06
C ARG A 135 -13.98 25.19 -19.07
N GLN A 136 -12.95 25.90 -18.65
CA GLN A 136 -11.87 26.31 -19.53
C GLN A 136 -10.83 25.20 -19.73
N ASN A 137 -10.50 24.44 -18.69
CA ASN A 137 -9.30 23.58 -18.67
C ASN A 137 -9.62 22.08 -18.65
N VAL A 138 -10.75 21.69 -18.05
CA VAL A 138 -11.16 20.28 -17.89
C VAL A 138 -12.68 20.15 -18.06
N PRO A 139 -13.22 20.44 -19.26
CA PRO A 139 -14.66 20.53 -19.50
C PRO A 139 -15.42 19.23 -19.22
N GLU A 140 -14.75 18.07 -19.29
CA GLU A 140 -15.34 16.77 -18.94
C GLU A 140 -15.75 16.67 -17.45
N LEU A 141 -15.18 17.53 -16.61
CA LEU A 141 -15.46 17.63 -15.17
C LEU A 141 -16.26 18.89 -14.80
N GLU A 142 -16.79 19.65 -15.76
CA GLU A 142 -17.54 20.90 -15.48
C GLU A 142 -18.68 20.72 -14.46
N ASN A 143 -19.40 19.60 -14.53
CA ASN A 143 -20.54 19.32 -13.67
C ASN A 143 -20.21 18.40 -12.48
N TRP A 144 -18.94 18.10 -12.24
CA TRP A 144 -18.50 17.23 -11.16
C TRP A 144 -18.32 18.03 -9.87
N ALA A 145 -18.84 17.50 -8.75
CA ALA A 145 -18.80 18.16 -7.44
C ALA A 145 -19.35 19.60 -7.45
N ASN A 146 -20.43 19.83 -8.20
CA ASN A 146 -21.04 21.15 -8.38
C ASN A 146 -21.99 21.59 -7.24
N ASP A 147 -22.23 20.70 -6.28
CA ASP A 147 -22.98 21.00 -5.06
C ASP A 147 -22.08 21.79 -4.09
N PRO A 148 -22.55 22.92 -3.51
CA PRO A 148 -21.74 23.75 -2.61
C PRO A 148 -21.16 22.97 -1.44
N GLU A 149 -21.95 22.09 -0.82
CA GLU A 149 -21.50 21.29 0.31
C GLU A 149 -20.32 20.42 -0.14
N GLN A 150 -20.48 19.71 -1.26
CA GLN A 150 -19.41 18.86 -1.80
C GLN A 150 -18.14 19.67 -2.10
N SER A 151 -18.27 20.87 -2.65
CA SER A 151 -17.15 21.77 -2.90
C SER A 151 -16.39 22.11 -1.61
N ASP A 152 -17.11 22.38 -0.52
CA ASP A 152 -16.51 22.71 0.78
C ASP A 152 -15.62 21.58 1.32
N ALA A 153 -15.99 20.30 1.09
CA ALA A 153 -15.15 19.17 1.48
C ALA A 153 -13.78 19.21 0.79
N TYR A 154 -13.77 19.57 -0.49
CA TYR A 154 -12.53 19.70 -1.24
C TYR A 154 -11.72 20.92 -0.83
N HIS A 155 -12.37 22.07 -0.59
CA HIS A 155 -11.69 23.25 -0.07
C HIS A 155 -11.05 22.96 1.28
N PHE A 156 -11.80 22.35 2.21
CA PHE A 156 -11.27 21.91 3.49
C PHE A 156 -10.04 21.01 3.33
N MET A 157 -10.13 19.99 2.48
CA MET A 157 -9.06 19.04 2.22
C MET A 157 -7.80 19.75 1.69
N THR A 158 -7.95 20.56 0.63
CA THR A 158 -6.81 21.23 0.00
C THR A 158 -6.22 22.38 0.82
N GLY A 159 -7.03 23.05 1.64
CA GLY A 159 -6.59 24.15 2.49
C GLY A 159 -5.96 23.68 3.80
N THR A 160 -6.46 22.58 4.37
CA THR A 160 -6.02 22.09 5.69
C THR A 160 -4.94 21.02 5.59
N GLY A 161 -5.04 20.11 4.62
CA GLY A 161 -4.11 18.98 4.52
C GLY A 161 -2.74 19.44 4.02
N GLU A 162 -1.71 19.29 4.86
CA GLU A 162 -0.32 19.71 4.56
C GLU A 162 0.19 19.13 3.23
N LYS A 163 -0.24 17.92 2.86
CA LYS A 163 0.18 17.26 1.61
C LYS A 163 -0.37 17.91 0.36
N TRP A 164 -1.46 18.64 0.45
CA TRP A 164 -2.04 19.32 -0.70
C TRP A 164 -1.35 20.66 -0.97
N GLN A 165 -0.85 21.33 0.08
CA GLN A 165 -0.21 22.63 -0.01
C GLN A 165 1.00 22.66 -0.93
N GLN A 166 1.76 21.56 -1.04
CA GLN A 166 2.89 21.46 -1.97
C GLN A 166 2.50 21.49 -3.45
N TYR A 167 1.23 21.19 -3.77
CA TYR A 167 0.69 21.24 -5.13
C TYR A 167 -0.05 22.56 -5.41
N MET A 168 -0.28 23.36 -4.38
CA MET A 168 -0.86 24.69 -4.52
C MET A 168 0.21 25.62 -5.09
N THR A 169 -0.09 26.21 -6.24
CA THR A 169 0.74 27.24 -6.84
C THR A 169 0.05 28.59 -6.67
N SER A 170 0.80 29.67 -6.53
CA SER A 170 0.21 31.01 -6.43
C SER A 170 -0.63 31.30 -7.68
N GLY A 171 -1.94 31.51 -7.50
CA GLY A 171 -2.89 31.69 -8.59
C GLY A 171 -3.33 30.40 -9.31
N GLY A 172 -2.97 29.23 -8.80
CA GLY A 172 -3.45 27.94 -9.27
C GLY A 172 -4.88 27.62 -8.81
N PRO A 173 -5.51 26.57 -9.35
CA PRO A 173 -6.82 26.12 -8.89
C PRO A 173 -6.74 25.55 -7.47
N GLU A 174 -7.83 25.67 -6.72
CA GLU A 174 -7.97 25.14 -5.35
C GLU A 174 -9.17 24.18 -5.27
N GLY A 175 -9.35 23.52 -4.11
CA GLY A 175 -10.52 22.69 -3.86
C GLY A 175 -10.73 21.61 -4.92
N HIS A 176 -11.96 21.48 -5.39
CA HIS A 176 -12.30 20.44 -6.37
C HIS A 176 -11.64 20.73 -7.74
N ALA A 177 -11.43 22.00 -8.12
CA ALA A 177 -10.73 22.34 -9.36
C ALA A 177 -9.27 21.85 -9.36
N LEU A 178 -8.58 21.88 -8.22
CA LEU A 178 -7.23 21.29 -8.09
C LEU A 178 -7.26 19.78 -8.39
N ILE A 179 -8.19 19.06 -7.77
CA ILE A 179 -8.32 17.60 -7.92
C ILE A 179 -8.70 17.23 -9.35
N ALA A 180 -9.58 17.99 -10.00
CA ALA A 180 -9.88 17.81 -11.42
C ALA A 180 -8.64 18.01 -12.31
N SER A 181 -7.85 19.05 -12.05
CA SER A 181 -6.61 19.34 -12.78
C SER A 181 -5.58 18.21 -12.64
N MET A 182 -5.42 17.67 -11.42
CA MET A 182 -4.57 16.49 -11.18
C MET A 182 -5.09 15.26 -11.93
N SER A 183 -6.40 15.01 -11.88
CA SER A 183 -7.01 13.89 -12.60
C SER A 183 -6.81 13.99 -14.11
N ASP A 184 -6.98 15.18 -14.69
CA ASP A 184 -6.76 15.40 -16.12
C ASP A 184 -5.28 15.25 -16.50
N THR A 185 -4.37 15.78 -15.69
CA THR A 185 -2.93 15.60 -15.86
C THR A 185 -2.55 14.12 -15.86
N ASN A 186 -3.10 13.34 -14.92
CA ASN A 186 -2.91 11.90 -14.85
C ASN A 186 -3.40 11.20 -16.14
N MET A 187 -4.63 11.50 -16.55
CA MET A 187 -5.22 10.93 -17.78
C MET A 187 -4.37 11.24 -19.02
N LYS A 188 -3.92 12.49 -19.18
CA LYS A 188 -3.06 12.92 -20.29
C LYS A 188 -1.69 12.22 -20.25
N SER A 189 -1.07 12.14 -19.07
CA SER A 189 0.22 11.47 -18.88
C SER A 189 0.14 9.98 -19.24
N MET A 190 -0.86 9.26 -18.75
CA MET A 190 -1.05 7.84 -19.08
C MET A 190 -1.28 7.63 -20.59
N ARG A 191 -2.06 8.49 -21.24
CA ARG A 191 -2.29 8.44 -22.70
C ARG A 191 -1.02 8.74 -23.49
N GLN A 192 -0.23 9.71 -23.05
CA GLN A 192 1.03 10.07 -23.71
C GLN A 192 2.08 8.97 -23.59
N GLU A 193 2.13 8.26 -22.45
CA GLU A 193 3.08 7.18 -22.24
C GLU A 193 2.71 5.89 -22.99
N LEU A 194 1.42 5.66 -23.24
CA LEU A 194 0.98 4.62 -24.16
C LEU A 194 1.40 5.01 -25.59
N GLU A 195 2.43 4.33 -26.09
CA GLU A 195 2.83 4.46 -27.48
C GLU A 195 1.64 4.18 -28.40
N PRO A 196 1.49 4.88 -29.53
CA PRO A 196 0.45 4.57 -30.48
C PRO A 196 0.64 3.15 -31.03
N ASP A 197 -0.32 2.29 -30.70
CA ASP A 197 -0.79 1.22 -31.59
C ASP A 197 0.02 -0.09 -31.64
N ALA A 198 -0.10 -0.94 -30.60
CA ALA A 198 0.14 -2.39 -30.73
C ALA A 198 -1.15 -3.19 -30.97
N GLY A 199 -2.28 -2.50 -31.20
CA GLY A 199 -3.58 -3.05 -31.62
C GLY A 199 -4.42 -3.76 -30.55
N TRP A 200 -3.89 -4.02 -29.36
CA TRP A 200 -4.60 -4.77 -28.31
C TRP A 200 -5.14 -3.87 -27.19
N GLU A 201 -4.55 -2.68 -27.02
CA GLU A 201 -4.79 -1.74 -25.92
C GLU A 201 -6.26 -1.37 -25.80
N ASP A 202 -6.89 -0.97 -26.91
CA ASP A 202 -8.30 -0.58 -26.93
C ASP A 202 -9.26 -1.73 -26.65
N THR A 203 -8.86 -2.95 -26.99
CA THR A 203 -9.67 -4.15 -26.71
C THR A 203 -9.57 -4.54 -25.24
N VAL A 204 -8.38 -4.42 -24.61
CA VAL A 204 -8.24 -4.61 -23.16
C VAL A 204 -8.93 -3.47 -22.40
N ARG A 205 -8.73 -2.22 -22.81
CA ARG A 205 -9.34 -1.03 -22.19
C ARG A 205 -10.85 -1.15 -22.11
N ARG A 206 -11.53 -1.41 -23.24
CA ARG A 206 -13.00 -1.55 -23.27
C ARG A 206 -13.51 -2.69 -22.39
N ARG A 207 -12.77 -3.81 -22.33
CA ARG A 207 -13.12 -4.93 -21.42
C ARG A 207 -13.00 -4.53 -19.96
N LEU A 208 -11.94 -3.79 -19.60
CA LEU A 208 -11.75 -3.26 -18.26
C LEU A 208 -12.82 -2.22 -17.91
N GLU A 209 -13.12 -1.27 -18.79
CA GLU A 209 -14.16 -0.26 -18.58
C GLU A 209 -15.53 -0.92 -18.34
N ALA A 210 -15.89 -1.92 -19.14
CA ALA A 210 -17.14 -2.67 -18.96
C ALA A 210 -17.17 -3.43 -17.62
N ALA A 211 -16.08 -4.13 -17.26
CA ALA A 211 -16.02 -4.86 -16.00
C ALA A 211 -15.96 -3.94 -14.76
N LEU A 212 -15.33 -2.77 -14.88
CA LEU A 212 -15.30 -1.74 -13.84
C LEU A 212 -16.67 -1.08 -13.65
N ALA A 213 -17.45 -0.90 -14.71
CA ALA A 213 -18.80 -0.35 -14.62
C ALA A 213 -19.75 -1.21 -13.77
N GLU A 214 -19.50 -2.52 -13.69
CA GLU A 214 -20.27 -3.48 -12.87
C GLU A 214 -19.73 -3.62 -11.44
N ARG A 215 -18.69 -2.85 -11.06
CA ARG A 215 -18.12 -2.88 -9.70
C ARG A 215 -18.94 -2.07 -8.71
N GLU A 216 -18.72 -2.39 -7.44
CA GLU A 216 -19.35 -1.72 -6.31
C GLU A 216 -18.31 -1.06 -5.42
N LEU A 217 -18.71 0.04 -4.81
CA LEU A 217 -18.11 0.71 -3.67
C LEU A 217 -18.60 0.04 -2.40
N HIS A 218 -17.68 -0.45 -1.57
CA HIS A 218 -17.97 -1.16 -0.33
C HIS A 218 -17.41 -0.39 0.86
N HIS A 219 -18.29 0.14 1.71
CA HIS A 219 -17.92 0.70 3.01
C HIS A 219 -18.24 -0.32 4.10
N TYR A 220 -17.22 -0.74 4.85
CA TYR A 220 -17.38 -1.71 5.93
C TYR A 220 -17.59 -0.98 7.25
N THR A 221 -18.58 -1.41 8.02
CA THR A 221 -18.96 -0.78 9.29
C THR A 221 -19.61 -1.82 10.21
N THR A 222 -20.12 -1.40 11.37
CA THR A 222 -20.92 -2.27 12.24
C THR A 222 -22.40 -2.18 11.88
N ARG A 223 -23.17 -3.23 12.17
CA ARG A 223 -24.63 -3.25 11.94
C ARG A 223 -25.32 -2.08 12.62
N ASN A 224 -24.96 -1.79 13.86
CA ASN A 224 -25.54 -0.67 14.61
C ASN A 224 -25.30 0.67 13.89
N ARG A 225 -24.07 0.94 13.43
CA ARG A 225 -23.76 2.18 12.69
C ARG A 225 -24.52 2.28 11.37
N ALA A 226 -24.62 1.18 10.62
CA ALA A 226 -25.38 1.16 9.37
C ALA A 226 -26.87 1.46 9.60
N GLU A 227 -27.49 0.87 10.62
CA GLU A 227 -28.89 1.12 10.97
C GLU A 227 -29.13 2.53 11.52
N LEU A 228 -28.17 3.09 12.25
CA LEU A 228 -28.20 4.50 12.69
C LEU A 228 -28.14 5.46 11.50
N ALA A 229 -27.30 5.17 10.49
CA ALA A 229 -27.20 5.99 9.28
C ALA A 229 -28.52 6.00 8.48
N LEU A 230 -29.32 4.92 8.55
CA LEU A 230 -30.67 4.85 7.96
C LEU A 230 -31.76 5.57 8.80
N ASN A 231 -31.44 6.02 10.02
CA ASN A 231 -32.32 6.75 10.94
C ASN A 231 -33.73 6.15 11.08
N ARG A 232 -33.84 4.81 11.13
CA ARG A 232 -35.10 4.04 11.17
C ARG A 232 -36.04 4.20 9.97
N THR A 233 -35.63 4.87 8.90
CA THR A 233 -36.40 4.95 7.65
C THR A 233 -35.83 4.00 6.60
N ASP A 234 -36.31 4.07 5.36
CA ASP A 234 -35.73 3.31 4.23
C ASP A 234 -34.62 4.08 3.50
N HIS A 235 -34.38 5.33 3.89
CA HIS A 235 -33.36 6.21 3.35
C HIS A 235 -32.50 6.80 4.48
N GLY A 236 -31.29 7.22 4.17
CA GLY A 236 -30.40 7.77 5.15
C GLY A 236 -29.13 8.33 4.54
N THR A 237 -28.22 8.73 5.40
CA THR A 237 -26.97 9.35 5.01
C THR A 237 -25.83 8.76 5.81
N LEU A 238 -24.81 8.27 5.11
CA LEU A 238 -23.51 7.97 5.70
C LEU A 238 -22.67 9.26 5.68
N SER A 239 -22.51 9.89 6.83
CA SER A 239 -21.73 11.12 6.99
C SER A 239 -20.26 10.82 7.26
N SER A 240 -19.36 11.65 6.74
CA SER A 240 -17.94 11.66 7.08
C SER A 240 -17.73 12.05 8.55
N ARG A 241 -16.55 11.74 9.08
CA ARG A 241 -16.21 12.03 10.48
C ARG A 241 -16.38 13.51 10.79
N ARG A 242 -15.83 14.36 9.91
CA ARG A 242 -15.86 15.80 10.12
C ARG A 242 -17.28 16.35 10.12
N LYS A 243 -18.15 15.90 9.22
CA LYS A 243 -19.56 16.29 9.25
C LYS A 243 -20.29 15.82 10.51
N GLN A 244 -20.01 14.61 10.98
CA GLN A 244 -20.60 14.13 12.24
C GLN A 244 -20.22 15.01 13.44
N TRP A 245 -18.99 15.52 13.47
CA TRP A 245 -18.56 16.47 14.51
C TRP A 245 -19.22 17.84 14.38
N ASP A 246 -19.34 18.36 13.17
CA ASP A 246 -19.99 19.65 12.94
C ASP A 246 -21.49 19.59 13.32
N GLU A 247 -22.14 18.42 13.15
CA GLU A 247 -23.55 18.20 13.47
C GLU A 247 -23.82 17.74 14.93
N SER A 248 -22.82 17.18 15.64
CA SER A 248 -23.00 16.59 16.98
C SER A 248 -22.17 17.28 18.07
N PRO A 249 -22.80 17.90 19.08
CA PRO A 249 -22.08 18.58 20.17
C PRO A 249 -21.37 17.63 21.14
N ASP A 250 -21.65 16.32 21.11
CA ASP A 250 -21.00 15.30 21.95
C ASP A 250 -20.01 14.46 21.15
N ILE A 251 -18.80 15.02 21.00
CA ILE A 251 -17.64 14.43 20.31
C ILE A 251 -17.28 13.04 20.88
N SER A 252 -17.58 12.77 22.16
CA SER A 252 -17.19 11.52 22.83
C SER A 252 -17.91 10.27 22.28
N SER A 253 -18.99 10.48 21.53
CA SER A 253 -19.80 9.41 20.92
C SER A 253 -19.40 9.09 19.48
N VAL A 254 -18.58 9.93 18.83
CA VAL A 254 -18.10 9.71 17.47
C VAL A 254 -16.94 8.72 17.51
N HIS A 255 -17.26 7.44 17.32
CA HIS A 255 -16.26 6.41 17.11
C HIS A 255 -15.91 6.32 15.63
N ASP A 256 -14.82 6.96 15.24
CA ASP A 256 -14.24 6.82 13.91
C ASP A 256 -12.94 6.00 13.94
N ASN A 257 -12.38 5.78 12.75
CA ASN A 257 -11.16 5.03 12.55
C ASN A 257 -10.13 5.85 11.74
N THR A 258 -10.33 7.15 11.62
CA THR A 258 -9.43 8.03 10.88
C THR A 258 -8.18 8.23 11.73
N GLU A 259 -7.00 8.03 11.14
CA GLU A 259 -5.74 8.14 11.88
C GLU A 259 -5.30 9.61 11.92
N PRO A 260 -4.46 10.03 12.89
CA PRO A 260 -3.98 11.42 12.94
C PRO A 260 -3.33 11.89 11.63
N TYR A 261 -2.70 10.97 10.89
CA TYR A 261 -2.15 11.25 9.57
C TYR A 261 -3.24 11.66 8.57
N ASP A 262 -4.35 10.94 8.52
CA ASP A 262 -5.47 11.22 7.62
C ASP A 262 -6.08 12.60 7.87
N GLU A 263 -6.13 13.04 9.13
CA GLU A 263 -6.62 14.35 9.55
C GLU A 263 -5.62 15.48 9.22
N GLU A 264 -4.38 15.36 9.70
CA GLU A 264 -3.40 16.47 9.63
C GLU A 264 -2.77 16.58 8.23
N GLN A 265 -2.44 15.45 7.62
CA GLN A 265 -1.65 15.44 6.39
C GLN A 265 -2.54 15.48 5.16
N LEU A 266 -3.66 14.74 5.19
CA LEU A 266 -4.56 14.64 4.05
C LEU A 266 -5.84 15.45 4.19
N ALA A 267 -6.27 15.75 5.43
CA ALA A 267 -7.58 16.34 5.71
C ALA A 267 -8.72 15.61 4.98
N ASN A 268 -8.62 14.27 4.92
CA ASN A 268 -9.58 13.42 4.22
C ASN A 268 -10.75 12.97 5.13
N ASP A 269 -10.78 13.42 6.38
CA ASP A 269 -11.85 13.20 7.36
C ASP A 269 -13.16 13.90 6.96
N ALA A 270 -13.11 14.79 5.97
CA ALA A 270 -14.26 15.31 5.24
C ALA A 270 -14.86 14.32 4.23
N PHE A 271 -14.25 13.16 3.98
CA PHE A 271 -14.70 12.17 3.01
C PHE A 271 -15.10 10.85 3.67
N VAL A 272 -15.99 10.13 2.99
CA VAL A 272 -16.35 8.75 3.30
C VAL A 272 -15.56 7.81 2.40
N PHE A 273 -14.83 6.89 3.02
CA PHE A 273 -13.97 5.92 2.36
C PHE A 273 -14.74 4.67 1.90
N PHE A 274 -14.41 4.18 0.70
CA PHE A 274 -14.93 2.94 0.12
C PHE A 274 -13.82 2.12 -0.54
N PHE A 275 -13.93 0.79 -0.41
CA PHE A 275 -13.18 -0.15 -1.25
C PHE A 275 -13.89 -0.37 -2.57
N ILE A 276 -13.15 -0.65 -3.64
CA ILE A 276 -13.72 -1.10 -4.92
C ILE A 276 -13.69 -2.62 -4.95
N ALA A 277 -14.82 -3.26 -5.22
CA ALA A 277 -14.94 -4.71 -5.25
C ALA A 277 -15.97 -5.19 -6.28
N LYS A 278 -15.95 -6.49 -6.57
CA LYS A 278 -17.03 -7.12 -7.32
C LYS A 278 -18.33 -7.09 -6.53
N LYS A 279 -19.45 -7.07 -7.27
CA LYS A 279 -20.75 -7.40 -6.70
C LYS A 279 -20.69 -8.75 -5.97
N ASP A 280 -21.34 -8.82 -4.82
CA ASP A 280 -21.38 -10.01 -3.95
C ASP A 280 -19.99 -10.49 -3.49
N ALA A 281 -18.97 -9.61 -3.46
CA ALA A 281 -17.68 -9.96 -2.88
C ALA A 281 -17.84 -10.47 -1.44
N PRO A 282 -17.04 -11.46 -1.01
CA PRO A 282 -17.08 -11.93 0.36
C PRO A 282 -16.79 -10.78 1.34
N PHE A 283 -17.39 -10.83 2.52
CA PHE A 283 -17.13 -9.85 3.57
C PHE A 283 -15.65 -9.82 3.91
N ARG A 284 -15.05 -8.63 3.82
CA ARG A 284 -13.68 -8.40 4.28
C ARG A 284 -13.69 -8.25 5.80
N ARG A 285 -12.73 -8.88 6.45
CA ARG A 285 -12.39 -8.54 7.83
C ARG A 285 -11.64 -7.22 7.80
N THR A 286 -12.21 -6.21 8.41
CA THR A 286 -11.63 -4.88 8.49
C THR A 286 -11.77 -4.37 9.92
N ARG A 287 -10.84 -3.51 10.34
CA ARG A 287 -10.97 -2.79 11.62
C ARG A 287 -12.23 -1.93 11.71
N PHE A 288 -12.83 -1.58 10.57
CA PHE A 288 -14.06 -0.78 10.51
C PHE A 288 -15.31 -1.59 10.85
N SER A 289 -15.30 -2.89 10.55
CA SER A 289 -16.37 -3.84 10.81
C SER A 289 -16.24 -4.55 12.17
N GLU A 290 -15.11 -4.37 12.84
CA GLU A 290 -14.78 -4.91 14.15
C GLU A 290 -14.90 -3.76 15.14
N GLY A 291 -15.88 -3.79 16.05
CA GLY A 291 -16.04 -2.63 16.96
C GLY A 291 -17.20 -2.70 17.94
N ASP A 292 -18.21 -3.53 17.68
CA ASP A 292 -19.29 -3.73 18.64
C ASP A 292 -19.90 -5.14 18.52
N ALA A 293 -20.78 -5.47 19.49
CA ALA A 293 -21.47 -6.74 19.55
C ALA A 293 -22.59 -6.91 18.50
N SER A 294 -22.90 -5.88 17.70
CA SER A 294 -23.97 -5.92 16.69
C SER A 294 -23.58 -6.73 15.45
N GLY A 295 -22.28 -6.96 15.27
CA GLY A 295 -21.71 -7.68 14.14
C GLY A 295 -21.40 -6.78 12.94
N PRO A 296 -20.74 -7.32 11.92
CA PRO A 296 -20.29 -6.55 10.77
C PRO A 296 -21.45 -6.26 9.79
N ALA A 297 -21.35 -5.13 9.10
CA ALA A 297 -22.22 -4.72 8.01
C ALA A 297 -21.40 -4.07 6.89
N ARG A 298 -21.99 -4.00 5.70
CA ARG A 298 -21.40 -3.33 4.54
C ARG A 298 -22.45 -2.48 3.85
N ILE A 299 -22.08 -1.27 3.47
CA ILE A 299 -22.84 -0.46 2.51
C ILE A 299 -22.23 -0.70 1.13
N ALA A 300 -23.03 -1.13 0.17
CA ALA A 300 -22.65 -1.45 -1.21
C ALA A 300 -23.37 -0.52 -2.18
N LEU A 301 -22.61 0.26 -2.94
CA LEU A 301 -23.13 1.22 -3.93
C LEU A 301 -22.49 0.93 -5.28
N PRO A 302 -23.16 1.19 -6.42
CA PRO A 302 -22.52 1.08 -7.73
C PRO A 302 -21.31 1.99 -7.86
N LEU A 303 -20.22 1.54 -8.50
CA LEU A 303 -19.01 2.36 -8.72
C LEU A 303 -19.36 3.67 -9.44
N GLY A 304 -20.30 3.66 -10.39
CA GLY A 304 -20.73 4.87 -11.08
C GLY A 304 -21.20 6.02 -10.17
N ARG A 305 -21.55 5.77 -8.90
CA ARG A 305 -21.85 6.82 -7.92
C ARG A 305 -20.66 7.74 -7.65
N VAL A 306 -19.43 7.22 -7.60
CA VAL A 306 -18.23 8.03 -7.35
C VAL A 306 -17.99 9.04 -8.47
N SER A 307 -18.50 8.78 -9.68
CA SER A 307 -18.32 9.69 -10.81
C SER A 307 -19.10 11.01 -10.73
N GLN A 308 -20.04 11.14 -9.78
CA GLN A 308 -20.84 12.36 -9.61
C GLN A 308 -20.08 13.44 -8.83
N SER A 309 -19.40 13.05 -7.76
CA SER A 309 -18.78 14.00 -6.84
C SER A 309 -17.60 13.42 -6.06
N GLY A 310 -17.24 12.16 -6.30
CA GLY A 310 -16.14 11.52 -5.61
C GLY A 310 -14.85 11.53 -6.42
N TRP A 311 -13.82 11.01 -5.78
CA TRP A 311 -12.50 10.82 -6.38
C TRP A 311 -11.91 9.49 -5.92
N ILE A 312 -10.90 9.03 -6.64
CA ILE A 312 -10.11 7.85 -6.32
C ILE A 312 -8.66 8.23 -6.24
N MET A 313 -8.03 7.69 -5.21
CA MET A 313 -6.60 7.56 -5.11
C MET A 313 -6.22 6.16 -5.60
N ILE A 314 -5.42 6.04 -6.65
CA ILE A 314 -5.11 4.74 -7.28
C ILE A 314 -4.30 3.83 -6.33
N ASN A 315 -3.45 4.42 -5.49
CA ASN A 315 -2.71 3.79 -4.40
C ASN A 315 -2.71 4.72 -3.17
N ASP A 316 -2.46 4.19 -1.99
CA ASP A 316 -2.46 4.94 -0.72
C ASP A 316 -1.47 6.13 -0.69
N PHE A 317 -1.82 7.27 -0.10
CA PHE A 317 -0.97 8.48 -0.01
C PHE A 317 0.20 8.30 0.94
N TYR A 318 -0.02 7.58 2.04
CA TYR A 318 0.98 7.44 3.09
C TYR A 318 2.25 6.76 2.55
N ASP A 319 2.05 5.67 1.82
CA ASP A 319 3.16 4.87 1.30
C ASP A 319 3.38 4.98 -0.21
N MET A 320 2.41 5.52 -0.97
CA MET A 320 2.32 5.38 -2.44
C MET A 320 2.69 3.98 -2.91
N GLU A 321 2.31 2.98 -2.13
CA GLU A 321 2.92 1.68 -2.22
C GLU A 321 2.32 0.88 -3.37
N TYR A 322 3.03 0.87 -4.49
CA TYR A 322 2.80 -0.09 -5.54
C TYR A 322 3.32 -1.46 -5.12
N PRO A 323 2.51 -2.53 -5.20
CA PRO A 323 2.96 -3.87 -4.87
C PRO A 323 4.15 -4.31 -5.74
N THR A 324 5.08 -5.04 -5.13
CA THR A 324 6.09 -5.79 -5.88
C THR A 324 5.41 -6.92 -6.64
N LEU A 325 5.77 -7.07 -7.91
CA LEU A 325 5.24 -8.09 -8.80
C LEU A 325 6.34 -9.06 -9.22
N ARG A 326 6.00 -10.35 -9.15
CA ARG A 326 6.82 -11.44 -9.66
C ARG A 326 5.97 -12.39 -10.48
N SER A 327 6.57 -13.10 -11.43
CA SER A 327 5.87 -14.04 -12.29
C SER A 327 6.50 -15.43 -12.26
N SER A 328 5.69 -16.45 -12.53
CA SER A 328 6.21 -17.78 -12.89
C SER A 328 6.55 -17.86 -14.38
N PRO A 329 7.29 -18.88 -14.83
CA PRO A 329 7.52 -19.13 -16.26
C PRO A 329 6.22 -19.27 -17.07
N GLU A 330 5.14 -19.72 -16.45
CA GLU A 330 3.79 -19.87 -17.04
C GLU A 330 2.96 -18.57 -17.00
N GLY A 331 3.52 -17.49 -16.44
CA GLY A 331 2.85 -16.20 -16.34
C GLY A 331 1.86 -16.08 -15.18
N GLU A 332 1.94 -16.95 -14.17
CA GLU A 332 1.20 -16.73 -12.92
C GLU A 332 1.82 -15.55 -12.15
N LEU A 333 0.99 -14.72 -11.53
CA LEU A 333 1.43 -13.51 -10.83
C LEU A 333 1.48 -13.74 -9.32
N LEU A 334 2.56 -13.28 -8.69
CA LEU A 334 2.68 -13.10 -7.26
C LEU A 334 2.83 -11.60 -6.98
N SER A 335 1.94 -11.06 -6.14
CA SER A 335 2.02 -9.69 -5.65
C SER A 335 2.20 -9.64 -4.13
N TYR A 336 2.97 -8.68 -3.65
CA TYR A 336 3.07 -8.39 -2.22
C TYR A 336 3.52 -6.95 -1.97
N ARG A 337 3.13 -6.41 -0.82
CA ARG A 337 3.65 -5.14 -0.30
C ARG A 337 5.12 -5.27 0.08
N ARG A 338 5.85 -4.17 0.14
CA ARG A 338 7.19 -4.08 0.71
C ARG A 338 7.19 -4.70 2.11
N ASP A 339 8.28 -5.37 2.44
CA ASP A 339 8.50 -5.87 3.79
C ASP A 339 8.65 -4.69 4.74
N ASP A 340 7.89 -4.67 5.83
CA ASP A 340 8.10 -3.72 6.91
C ASP A 340 8.87 -4.42 8.03
N THR A 341 10.17 -4.16 8.09
CA THR A 341 11.05 -4.77 9.08
C THR A 341 10.79 -4.25 10.48
N ASP A 342 10.35 -3.00 10.61
CA ASP A 342 10.16 -2.32 11.90
C ASP A 342 8.90 -2.85 12.59
N MET A 343 7.84 -3.07 11.81
CA MET A 343 6.62 -3.74 12.27
C MET A 343 6.69 -5.27 12.19
N GLN A 344 7.84 -5.85 11.80
CA GLN A 344 8.04 -7.29 11.56
C GLN A 344 7.01 -7.91 10.60
N GLN A 345 6.50 -7.11 9.66
CA GLN A 345 5.54 -7.56 8.65
C GLN A 345 6.27 -7.99 7.38
N TYR A 346 6.73 -9.23 7.38
CA TYR A 346 7.32 -9.85 6.20
C TYR A 346 6.23 -10.33 5.25
N LYS A 347 6.25 -9.82 4.02
CA LYS A 347 5.29 -10.11 2.96
C LYS A 347 5.93 -10.90 1.82
N SER A 348 7.20 -10.65 1.50
CA SER A 348 7.96 -11.39 0.49
C SER A 348 8.17 -12.85 0.91
N PRO A 349 8.21 -13.81 -0.04
CA PRO A 349 8.55 -15.20 0.28
C PRO A 349 9.91 -15.32 0.97
N GLU A 350 10.92 -14.58 0.51
CA GLU A 350 12.27 -14.63 1.05
C GLU A 350 12.34 -14.16 2.50
N ALA A 351 11.67 -13.05 2.82
CA ALA A 351 11.70 -12.52 4.18
C ALA A 351 10.87 -13.37 5.15
N LYS A 352 9.74 -13.94 4.70
CA LYS A 352 9.00 -14.94 5.49
C LYS A 352 9.82 -16.19 5.75
N LEU A 353 10.53 -16.69 4.72
CA LEU A 353 11.46 -17.81 4.86
C LEU A 353 12.57 -17.48 5.87
N GLN A 354 13.16 -16.28 5.78
CA GLN A 354 14.21 -15.85 6.71
C GLN A 354 13.66 -15.75 8.14
N LYS A 355 12.49 -15.14 8.34
CA LYS A 355 11.84 -15.09 9.65
C LYS A 355 11.59 -16.48 10.21
N ALA A 356 10.99 -17.37 9.42
CA ALA A 356 10.70 -18.73 9.86
C ALA A 356 11.98 -19.49 10.26
N ARG A 357 13.07 -19.30 9.51
CA ARG A 357 14.39 -19.86 9.86
C ARG A 357 14.96 -19.27 11.15
N ILE A 358 14.85 -17.97 11.38
CA ILE A 358 15.26 -17.32 12.63
C ILE A 358 14.45 -17.88 13.80
N ASP A 359 13.13 -18.00 13.64
CA ASP A 359 12.24 -18.51 14.69
C ASP A 359 12.49 -20.00 14.97
N ILE A 360 12.82 -20.81 13.96
CA ILE A 360 13.34 -22.18 14.14
C ILE A 360 14.65 -22.16 14.92
N GLY A 361 15.58 -21.26 14.58
CA GLY A 361 16.84 -21.10 15.29
C GLY A 361 16.64 -20.84 16.78
N ARG A 362 15.70 -19.96 17.13
CA ARG A 362 15.32 -19.67 18.53
C ARG A 362 14.79 -20.90 19.27
N ILE A 363 13.96 -21.72 18.62
CA ILE A 363 13.52 -23.00 19.21
C ILE A 363 14.75 -23.88 19.53
N TRP A 364 15.71 -23.97 18.62
CA TRP A 364 16.92 -24.78 18.84
C TRP A 364 17.88 -24.22 19.90
N GLU A 365 17.87 -22.91 20.14
CA GLU A 365 18.64 -22.28 21.22
C GLU A 365 18.18 -22.75 22.61
N GLU A 366 16.91 -23.16 22.76
CA GLU A 366 16.39 -23.78 23.99
C GLU A 366 16.93 -25.20 24.22
N PHE A 367 17.49 -25.85 23.18
CA PHE A 367 18.01 -27.22 23.25
C PHE A 367 19.46 -27.34 22.74
N PRO A 368 20.43 -26.64 23.36
CA PRO A 368 21.78 -26.51 22.84
C PRO A 368 22.51 -27.86 22.68
N GLN A 369 22.25 -28.81 23.59
CA GLN A 369 22.82 -30.16 23.52
C GLN A 369 22.30 -30.97 22.32
N LEU A 370 21.00 -30.87 22.03
CA LEU A 370 20.41 -31.55 20.87
C LEU A 370 20.90 -30.92 19.59
N ASN A 371 20.96 -29.58 19.54
CA ASN A 371 21.48 -28.86 18.38
C ASN A 371 22.93 -29.27 18.08
N ALA A 372 23.82 -29.26 19.09
CA ALA A 372 25.21 -29.69 18.93
C ALA A 372 25.33 -31.12 18.36
N LEU A 373 24.51 -32.05 18.86
CA LEU A 373 24.50 -33.44 18.40
C LEU A 373 23.99 -33.56 16.95
N VAL A 374 22.98 -32.77 16.56
CA VAL A 374 22.49 -32.70 15.17
C VAL A 374 23.60 -32.19 14.24
N GLN A 375 24.27 -31.09 14.61
CA GLN A 375 25.36 -30.52 13.81
C GLN A 375 26.52 -31.51 13.63
N GLN A 376 26.92 -32.20 14.70
CA GLN A 376 27.99 -33.18 14.66
C GLN A 376 27.67 -34.34 13.72
N LEU A 377 26.45 -34.89 13.80
CA LEU A 377 26.01 -35.98 12.93
C LEU A 377 25.87 -35.53 11.47
N ALA A 378 25.30 -34.35 11.21
CA ALA A 378 25.18 -33.79 9.87
C ALA A 378 26.56 -33.58 9.22
N HIS A 379 27.53 -33.04 9.97
CA HIS A 379 28.90 -32.86 9.48
C HIS A 379 29.58 -34.19 9.18
N SER A 380 29.40 -35.20 10.04
CA SER A 380 29.97 -36.54 9.86
C SER A 380 29.41 -37.23 8.62
N LEU A 381 28.10 -37.11 8.37
CA LEU A 381 27.43 -37.64 7.18
C LEU A 381 27.93 -36.94 5.91
N HIS A 382 27.97 -35.61 5.91
CA HIS A 382 28.46 -34.83 4.76
C HIS A 382 29.90 -35.19 4.38
N ALA A 383 30.76 -35.44 5.36
CA ALA A 383 32.13 -35.89 5.12
C ALA A 383 32.17 -37.29 4.48
N SER A 384 31.32 -38.21 4.93
CA SER A 384 31.28 -39.59 4.43
C SER A 384 30.81 -39.71 2.96
N PHE A 385 29.79 -38.94 2.57
CA PHE A 385 29.20 -38.98 1.22
C PHE A 385 30.11 -38.46 0.09
N ARG A 386 31.26 -37.84 0.42
CA ARG A 386 32.25 -37.41 -0.58
C ARG A 386 33.13 -38.57 -1.10
N SER A 387 33.07 -39.73 -0.47
CA SER A 387 34.09 -40.79 -0.63
C SER A 387 33.74 -41.82 -1.70
N ASP A 388 32.46 -42.17 -1.85
CA ASP A 388 31.92 -43.05 -2.90
C ASP A 388 30.39 -43.01 -2.83
N PRO A 389 29.67 -42.46 -3.84
CA PRO A 389 28.21 -42.37 -3.80
C PRO A 389 27.50 -43.73 -3.95
N ASP A 390 28.18 -44.75 -4.47
CA ASP A 390 27.58 -46.04 -4.83
C ASP A 390 27.75 -47.11 -3.74
N SER A 391 28.44 -46.79 -2.63
CA SER A 391 28.75 -47.72 -1.55
C SER A 391 28.50 -47.10 -0.18
N LEU A 392 27.37 -47.45 0.46
CA LEU A 392 27.13 -47.13 1.87
C LEU A 392 28.05 -47.96 2.76
N SER A 393 29.02 -47.31 3.40
CA SER A 393 29.89 -47.97 4.37
C SER A 393 29.11 -48.36 5.65
N PRO A 394 29.59 -49.35 6.42
CA PRO A 394 29.02 -49.65 7.74
C PRO A 394 29.00 -48.45 8.70
N THR A 395 29.89 -47.48 8.49
CA THR A 395 29.90 -46.23 9.25
C THR A 395 28.73 -45.34 8.86
N ASP A 396 28.39 -45.26 7.57
CA ASP A 396 27.28 -44.45 7.06
C ASP A 396 25.95 -45.00 7.54
N ILE A 397 25.79 -46.33 7.51
CA ILE A 397 24.61 -47.02 8.06
C ILE A 397 24.44 -46.68 9.56
N ARG A 398 25.53 -46.72 10.34
CA ARG A 398 25.47 -46.35 11.78
C ARG A 398 25.10 -44.89 11.97
N GLN A 399 25.62 -43.97 11.15
CA GLN A 399 25.29 -42.55 11.22
C GLN A 399 23.82 -42.28 10.86
N ILE A 400 23.27 -42.97 9.85
CA ILE A 400 21.84 -42.90 9.47
C ILE A 400 20.94 -43.39 10.62
N VAL A 401 21.29 -44.51 11.26
CA VAL A 401 20.55 -45.02 12.44
C VAL A 401 20.61 -44.02 13.59
N ASN A 402 21.78 -43.44 13.86
CA ASN A 402 21.94 -42.42 14.91
C ASN A 402 21.11 -41.17 14.61
N LEU A 403 21.02 -40.73 13.35
CA LEU A 403 20.18 -39.62 12.94
C LEU A 403 18.68 -39.92 13.14
N THR A 404 18.26 -41.16 12.88
CA THR A 404 16.88 -41.61 13.13
C THR A 404 16.53 -41.57 14.62
N ARG A 405 17.43 -42.04 15.49
CA ARG A 405 17.26 -41.96 16.96
C ARG A 405 17.24 -40.51 17.43
N LEU A 406 18.12 -39.67 16.89
CA LEU A 406 18.17 -38.26 17.23
C LEU A 406 16.90 -37.53 16.82
N ARG A 407 16.38 -37.79 15.62
CA ARG A 407 15.08 -37.26 15.17
C ARG A 407 13.97 -37.58 16.18
N LYS A 408 13.90 -38.83 16.65
CA LYS A 408 12.93 -39.24 17.67
C LYS A 408 13.10 -38.43 18.97
N ARG A 409 14.34 -38.31 19.45
CA ARG A 409 14.65 -37.56 20.68
C ARG A 409 14.30 -36.06 20.56
N VAL A 410 14.54 -35.46 19.40
CA VAL A 410 14.16 -34.07 19.09
C VAL A 410 12.65 -33.93 19.14
N GLN A 411 11.92 -34.82 18.47
CA GLN A 411 10.46 -34.82 18.48
C GLN A 411 9.89 -34.97 19.90
N GLU A 412 10.42 -35.91 20.69
CA GLU A 412 10.03 -36.09 22.08
C GLU A 412 10.32 -34.84 22.93
N SER A 413 11.47 -34.19 22.73
CA SER A 413 11.86 -32.99 23.49
C SER A 413 10.98 -31.79 23.12
N PHE A 414 10.71 -31.58 21.83
CA PHE A 414 9.83 -30.50 21.37
C PHE A 414 8.39 -30.74 21.80
N THR A 415 7.92 -31.99 21.79
CA THR A 415 6.58 -32.34 22.30
C THR A 415 6.48 -32.06 23.79
N GLY A 416 7.50 -32.49 24.57
CA GLY A 416 7.55 -32.23 26.01
C GLY A 416 7.58 -30.75 26.38
N ALA A 417 8.12 -29.89 25.51
CA ALA A 417 8.13 -28.44 25.68
C ALA A 417 6.91 -27.71 25.08
N GLY A 418 5.98 -28.42 24.44
CA GLY A 418 4.84 -27.79 23.76
C GLY A 418 5.21 -27.03 22.47
N LEU A 419 6.36 -27.32 21.88
CA LEU A 419 6.90 -26.63 20.69
C LEU A 419 6.76 -27.43 19.39
N ALA A 420 6.32 -28.70 19.46
CA ALA A 420 6.28 -29.60 18.29
C ALA A 420 5.42 -29.04 17.14
N ASP A 421 4.20 -28.58 17.44
CA ASP A 421 3.28 -28.04 16.43
C ASP A 421 3.83 -26.75 15.82
N ARG A 422 4.34 -25.84 16.67
CA ARG A 422 4.96 -24.59 16.20
C ARG A 422 6.18 -24.84 15.31
N TYR A 423 7.03 -25.79 15.68
CA TYR A 423 8.20 -26.16 14.87
C TYR A 423 7.78 -26.75 13.51
N LYS A 424 6.74 -27.57 13.49
CA LYS A 424 6.17 -28.13 12.26
C LYS A 424 5.62 -27.00 11.36
N GLU A 425 4.79 -26.12 11.89
CA GLU A 425 4.26 -24.96 11.16
C GLU A 425 5.37 -24.11 10.54
N LEU A 426 6.42 -23.80 11.31
CA LEU A 426 7.55 -23.02 10.81
C LEU A 426 8.33 -23.75 9.71
N THR A 427 8.48 -25.07 9.83
CA THR A 427 9.16 -25.87 8.81
C THR A 427 8.34 -25.93 7.52
N ASP A 428 7.01 -26.11 7.64
CA ASP A 428 6.07 -26.09 6.52
C ASP A 428 6.07 -24.70 5.84
N GLU A 429 6.16 -23.61 6.61
CA GLU A 429 6.30 -22.25 6.11
C GLU A 429 7.63 -22.07 5.34
N VAL A 430 8.76 -22.58 5.85
CA VAL A 430 10.05 -22.53 5.14
C VAL A 430 9.96 -23.22 3.78
N VAL A 431 9.41 -24.44 3.72
CA VAL A 431 9.24 -25.18 2.46
C VAL A 431 8.33 -24.42 1.51
N THR A 432 7.16 -24.00 1.99
CA THR A 432 6.15 -23.28 1.18
C THR A 432 6.70 -22.00 0.59
N GLN A 433 7.40 -21.18 1.38
CA GLN A 433 7.93 -19.91 0.89
C GLN A 433 9.15 -20.11 -0.01
N PHE A 434 9.95 -21.16 0.20
CA PHE A 434 11.03 -21.53 -0.71
C PHE A 434 10.50 -21.94 -2.08
N GLU A 435 9.47 -22.80 -2.12
CA GLU A 435 8.80 -23.21 -3.35
C GLU A 435 8.20 -22.00 -4.08
N LYS A 436 7.57 -21.07 -3.35
CA LYS A 436 7.07 -19.81 -3.93
C LYS A 436 8.19 -18.95 -4.50
N SER A 437 9.31 -18.81 -3.79
CA SER A 437 10.47 -18.04 -4.26
C SER A 437 11.01 -18.59 -5.59
N ILE A 438 11.12 -19.92 -5.70
CA ILE A 438 11.54 -20.59 -6.95
C ILE A 438 10.51 -20.41 -8.05
N LYS A 439 9.24 -20.71 -7.73
CA LYS A 439 8.13 -20.66 -8.69
C LYS A 439 7.98 -19.27 -9.30
N PHE A 440 8.03 -18.24 -8.47
CA PHE A 440 7.89 -16.85 -8.89
C PHE A 440 9.26 -16.17 -9.01
N SER A 441 10.24 -16.84 -9.60
CA SER A 441 11.62 -16.33 -9.68
C SER A 441 11.78 -15.10 -10.58
N ASN A 442 10.89 -14.87 -11.55
CA ASN A 442 10.97 -13.71 -12.43
C ASN A 442 10.46 -12.47 -11.70
N GLN A 443 11.32 -11.50 -11.46
CA GLN A 443 10.87 -10.20 -10.98
C GLN A 443 10.28 -9.40 -12.15
N VAL A 444 9.10 -8.81 -11.94
CA VAL A 444 8.36 -8.07 -12.98
C VAL A 444 8.43 -6.58 -12.70
N ARG A 445 8.04 -6.18 -11.48
CA ARG A 445 7.91 -4.77 -11.08
C ARG A 445 8.29 -4.60 -9.62
N ARG A 446 8.99 -3.50 -9.31
CA ARG A 446 9.23 -3.04 -7.94
C ARG A 446 9.07 -1.52 -7.87
N PHE A 447 8.63 -1.02 -6.73
CA PHE A 447 8.55 0.41 -6.46
C PHE A 447 9.61 0.84 -5.47
N ASP A 448 10.27 1.95 -5.78
CA ASP A 448 11.18 2.64 -4.90
C ASP A 448 10.60 4.00 -4.57
N ALA A 449 10.09 4.14 -3.35
CA ALA A 449 9.62 5.41 -2.82
C ALA A 449 10.77 6.41 -2.70
N TYR A 450 10.51 7.66 -3.07
CA TYR A 450 11.37 8.78 -2.72
C TYR A 450 10.89 9.35 -1.39
N GLU A 451 11.71 9.19 -0.36
CA GLU A 451 11.49 9.87 0.91
C GLU A 451 11.92 11.34 0.77
N GLY A 452 10.96 12.25 0.92
CA GLY A 452 11.21 13.69 0.95
C GLY A 452 11.92 14.11 2.24
N ALA A 453 12.31 15.39 2.32
CA ALA A 453 13.01 15.95 3.49
C ALA A 453 12.22 15.83 4.80
N THR A 454 10.90 15.68 4.69
CA THR A 454 9.94 15.51 5.79
C THR A 454 9.79 14.04 6.22
N GLY A 455 10.47 13.10 5.57
CA GLY A 455 10.36 11.65 5.81
C GLY A 455 9.15 10.99 5.14
N TYR A 456 8.39 11.76 4.35
CA TYR A 456 7.20 11.26 3.67
C TYR A 456 7.46 10.98 2.19
N THR A 457 6.67 10.07 1.62
CA THR A 457 6.76 9.74 0.20
C THR A 457 6.18 10.85 -0.68
N GLU A 458 7.01 11.54 -1.47
CA GLU A 458 6.57 12.60 -2.41
C GLU A 458 6.37 12.08 -3.84
N GLY A 459 6.97 10.94 -4.13
CA GLY A 459 6.98 10.27 -5.43
C GLY A 459 7.63 8.91 -5.31
N GLY A 460 7.82 8.26 -6.44
CA GLY A 460 8.77 7.15 -6.51
C GLY A 460 9.04 6.71 -7.94
N GLU A 461 9.84 5.68 -8.05
CA GLU A 461 10.16 5.04 -9.31
C GLU A 461 9.56 3.63 -9.36
N LEU A 462 8.71 3.39 -10.36
CA LEU A 462 8.39 2.04 -10.79
C LEU A 462 9.50 1.50 -11.67
N ARG A 463 10.05 0.38 -11.24
CA ARG A 463 11.11 -0.37 -11.92
C ARG A 463 10.52 -1.62 -12.52
N TYR A 464 10.62 -1.76 -13.83
CA TYR A 464 10.29 -2.97 -14.55
C TYR A 464 11.58 -3.70 -14.90
N MET A 465 11.57 -5.03 -14.72
CA MET A 465 12.72 -5.91 -14.89
C MET A 465 12.48 -6.94 -15.98
N LYS A 466 13.51 -7.19 -16.79
CA LYS A 466 13.43 -8.14 -17.89
C LYS A 466 13.34 -9.55 -17.31
N GLY A 467 12.31 -10.30 -17.70
CA GLY A 467 12.13 -11.65 -17.17
C GLY A 467 13.23 -12.62 -17.64
N GLY A 468 13.51 -13.65 -16.83
CA GLY A 468 14.59 -14.63 -17.08
C GLY A 468 16.00 -14.16 -16.70
N ALA A 469 16.18 -12.90 -16.29
CA ALA A 469 17.42 -12.39 -15.75
C ALA A 469 17.64 -12.97 -14.33
N GLY A 470 18.48 -14.01 -14.22
CA GLY A 470 18.85 -14.65 -12.95
C GLY A 470 19.70 -13.80 -12.01
N HIS A 471 19.56 -12.47 -12.05
CA HIS A 471 20.34 -11.55 -11.24
C HIS A 471 19.72 -11.41 -9.86
N VAL A 472 20.44 -11.92 -8.86
CA VAL A 472 20.06 -11.86 -7.44
C VAL A 472 20.22 -10.43 -6.89
N GLU A 473 21.08 -9.61 -7.51
CA GLU A 473 21.39 -8.26 -7.03
C GLU A 473 21.04 -7.16 -8.05
N TYR A 474 20.53 -6.05 -7.53
CA TYR A 474 20.11 -4.88 -8.30
C TYR A 474 21.24 -4.23 -9.12
N ALA A 475 22.47 -4.22 -8.60
CA ALA A 475 23.61 -3.64 -9.29
C ALA A 475 23.89 -4.35 -10.62
N ASP A 476 23.71 -5.68 -10.64
CA ASP A 476 23.93 -6.51 -11.82
C ASP A 476 22.86 -6.22 -12.89
N ALA A 477 21.59 -6.17 -12.50
CA ALA A 477 20.49 -5.87 -13.42
C ALA A 477 20.59 -4.45 -14.01
N ALA A 478 20.99 -3.46 -13.20
CA ALA A 478 21.21 -2.09 -13.66
C ALA A 478 22.39 -2.01 -14.64
N ALA A 479 23.50 -2.70 -14.35
CA ALA A 479 24.66 -2.77 -15.23
C ALA A 479 24.33 -3.48 -16.57
N ALA A 480 23.40 -4.43 -16.55
CA ALA A 480 22.96 -5.17 -17.73
C ALA A 480 21.96 -4.41 -18.64
N ASN A 481 21.58 -3.18 -18.30
CA ASN A 481 20.54 -2.41 -19.02
C ASN A 481 19.17 -3.12 -19.01
N GLU A 482 18.91 -3.98 -18.03
CA GLU A 482 17.70 -4.81 -17.89
C GLU A 482 16.65 -4.17 -16.98
N LEU A 483 16.71 -2.84 -16.83
CA LEU A 483 15.83 -2.09 -15.95
C LEU A 483 15.24 -0.90 -16.70
N LYS A 484 13.92 -0.80 -16.73
CA LYS A 484 13.23 0.43 -17.17
C LYS A 484 12.55 1.09 -15.97
N ARG A 485 12.71 2.42 -15.86
CA ARG A 485 12.17 3.22 -14.77
C ARG A 485 11.09 4.16 -15.27
N TYR A 486 10.05 4.32 -14.46
CA TYR A 486 8.94 5.22 -14.68
C TYR A 486 8.71 6.00 -13.40
N SER A 487 8.77 7.33 -13.50
CA SER A 487 8.48 8.21 -12.36
C SER A 487 6.98 8.21 -12.11
N GLU A 488 6.60 7.97 -10.85
CA GLU A 488 5.24 8.08 -10.37
C GLU A 488 5.16 9.26 -9.42
N HIS A 489 4.34 10.24 -9.77
CA HIS A 489 4.02 11.39 -8.95
C HIS A 489 2.66 11.18 -8.30
N VAL A 490 2.44 11.83 -7.16
CA VAL A 490 1.12 11.89 -6.50
C VAL A 490 0.01 12.33 -7.46
N SER A 491 0.25 13.33 -8.32
CA SER A 491 -0.74 13.77 -9.30
C SER A 491 -1.13 12.65 -10.27
N GLY A 492 -0.21 11.74 -10.60
CA GLY A 492 -0.44 10.52 -11.40
C GLY A 492 -1.23 9.42 -10.65
N ASN A 493 -1.63 9.69 -9.42
CA ASN A 493 -2.33 8.76 -8.55
C ASN A 493 -3.79 9.18 -8.28
N ILE A 494 -4.26 10.27 -8.89
CA ILE A 494 -5.61 10.83 -8.66
C ILE A 494 -6.51 10.64 -9.89
N LEU A 495 -7.75 10.22 -9.67
CA LEU A 495 -8.83 10.20 -10.66
C LEU A 495 -10.10 10.79 -10.06
N ALA A 496 -10.80 11.63 -10.82
CA ALA A 496 -11.99 12.34 -10.37
C ALA A 496 -13.18 12.07 -11.29
N GLY A 497 -14.38 12.01 -10.72
CA GLY A 497 -15.62 12.07 -11.50
C GLY A 497 -15.70 11.06 -12.66
N PRO A 498 -16.07 11.49 -13.88
CA PRO A 498 -16.12 10.62 -15.06
C PRO A 498 -14.77 10.05 -15.51
N HIS A 499 -13.63 10.54 -15.01
CA HIS A 499 -12.32 9.96 -15.32
C HIS A 499 -12.04 8.65 -14.59
N ILE A 500 -12.81 8.32 -13.55
CA ILE A 500 -12.51 7.18 -12.67
C ILE A 500 -12.46 5.84 -13.41
N ILE A 501 -13.53 5.44 -14.10
CA ILE A 501 -13.57 4.15 -14.80
C ILE A 501 -12.57 4.14 -15.98
N PRO A 502 -12.57 5.15 -16.89
CA PRO A 502 -11.61 5.18 -17.98
C PRO A 502 -10.16 5.23 -17.49
N GLY A 503 -9.88 5.94 -16.41
CA GLY A 503 -8.54 6.09 -15.84
C GLY A 503 -8.02 4.82 -15.19
N LEU A 504 -8.84 4.10 -14.43
CA LEU A 504 -8.47 2.79 -13.90
C LEU A 504 -8.22 1.79 -15.04
N ALA A 505 -9.08 1.76 -16.06
CA ALA A 505 -8.89 0.91 -17.23
C ALA A 505 -7.60 1.26 -18.00
N LEU A 506 -7.35 2.55 -18.21
CA LEU A 506 -6.15 3.06 -18.86
C LEU A 506 -4.90 2.70 -18.07
N ARG A 507 -4.95 2.79 -16.73
CA ARG A 507 -3.87 2.34 -15.85
C ARG A 507 -3.59 0.86 -16.04
N GLY A 508 -4.62 0.02 -16.10
CA GLY A 508 -4.43 -1.42 -16.36
C GLY A 508 -3.74 -1.71 -17.69
N VAL A 509 -4.11 -1.00 -18.76
CA VAL A 509 -3.45 -1.11 -20.07
C VAL A 509 -1.99 -0.63 -20.00
N LEU A 510 -1.75 0.50 -19.33
CA LEU A 510 -0.42 1.07 -19.16
C LEU A 510 0.53 0.08 -18.45
N GLU A 511 0.08 -0.52 -17.36
CA GLU A 511 0.88 -1.50 -16.61
C GLU A 511 1.22 -2.73 -17.46
N ILE A 512 0.27 -3.26 -18.24
CA ILE A 512 0.54 -4.37 -19.18
C ILE A 512 1.54 -3.94 -20.26
N SER A 513 1.38 -2.74 -20.82
CA SER A 513 2.27 -2.19 -21.85
C SER A 513 3.70 -2.01 -21.33
N ARG A 514 3.87 -1.54 -20.09
CA ARG A 514 5.18 -1.41 -19.45
C ARG A 514 5.88 -2.77 -19.26
N ILE A 515 5.15 -3.81 -18.85
CA ILE A 515 5.68 -5.18 -18.77
C ILE A 515 6.11 -5.68 -20.15
N GLU A 516 5.24 -5.48 -21.16
CA GLU A 516 5.50 -5.96 -22.52
C GLU A 516 6.71 -5.29 -23.17
N ARG A 517 6.81 -3.96 -23.10
CA ARG A 517 7.91 -3.19 -23.69
C ARG A 517 9.27 -3.62 -23.15
N HIS A 518 9.30 -4.15 -21.95
CA HIS A 518 10.54 -4.53 -21.30
C HIS A 518 10.97 -5.99 -21.58
N GLY A 519 10.03 -6.85 -21.97
CA GLY A 519 10.30 -8.22 -22.44
C GLY A 519 10.67 -9.23 -21.33
N GLY A 520 10.81 -10.49 -21.73
CA GLY A 520 11.13 -11.62 -20.86
C GLY A 520 9.97 -12.11 -19.98
N ASN A 521 8.80 -11.47 -20.08
CA ASN A 521 7.57 -11.78 -19.33
C ASN A 521 6.41 -12.12 -20.28
N GLU A 522 6.68 -12.72 -21.44
CA GLU A 522 5.72 -12.93 -22.53
C GLU A 522 4.54 -13.81 -22.11
N ALA A 523 4.77 -14.81 -21.26
CA ALA A 523 3.72 -15.66 -20.72
C ALA A 523 2.73 -14.87 -19.86
N LEU A 524 3.24 -14.00 -18.97
CA LEU A 524 2.42 -13.12 -18.13
C LEU A 524 1.63 -12.13 -18.99
N VAL A 525 2.29 -11.45 -19.94
CA VAL A 525 1.65 -10.47 -20.83
C VAL A 525 0.52 -11.13 -21.63
N ARG A 526 0.79 -12.28 -22.24
CA ARG A 526 -0.21 -13.05 -22.99
C ARG A 526 -1.38 -13.44 -22.10
N ARG A 527 -1.12 -13.87 -20.87
CA ARG A 527 -2.16 -14.21 -19.89
C ARG A 527 -3.03 -12.99 -19.58
N LEU A 528 -2.43 -11.86 -19.20
CA LEU A 528 -3.15 -10.62 -18.86
C LEU A 528 -4.02 -10.12 -20.02
N LYS A 529 -3.49 -10.11 -21.25
CA LYS A 529 -4.25 -9.71 -22.45
C LYS A 529 -5.45 -10.60 -22.76
N ASN A 530 -5.37 -11.88 -22.40
CA ASN A 530 -6.39 -12.89 -22.69
C ASN A 530 -7.37 -13.15 -21.54
N MET A 531 -7.16 -12.54 -20.36
CA MET A 531 -8.12 -12.62 -19.26
C MET A 531 -9.48 -12.01 -19.68
N SER A 532 -10.55 -12.50 -19.04
CA SER A 532 -11.83 -11.80 -19.09
C SER A 532 -11.70 -10.41 -18.44
N GLY A 533 -12.64 -9.51 -18.75
CA GLY A 533 -12.65 -8.17 -18.13
C GLY A 533 -12.72 -8.25 -16.60
N ASP A 534 -13.50 -9.18 -16.06
CA ASP A 534 -13.64 -9.36 -14.62
C ASP A 534 -12.40 -9.89 -13.92
N GLU A 535 -11.80 -10.94 -14.47
CA GLU A 535 -10.55 -11.51 -13.93
C GLU A 535 -9.42 -10.48 -13.99
N LEU A 536 -9.31 -9.75 -15.11
CA LEU A 536 -8.28 -8.73 -15.26
C LEU A 536 -8.50 -7.55 -14.30
N THR A 537 -9.75 -7.16 -14.06
CA THR A 537 -10.09 -6.12 -13.08
C THR A 537 -9.75 -6.57 -11.66
N ASP A 538 -10.02 -7.82 -11.30
CA ASP A 538 -9.62 -8.38 -10.01
C ASP A 538 -8.10 -8.37 -9.82
N VAL A 539 -7.34 -8.76 -10.85
CA VAL A 539 -5.86 -8.71 -10.84
C VAL A 539 -5.38 -7.26 -10.75
N LEU A 540 -5.95 -6.34 -11.51
CA LEU A 540 -5.58 -4.93 -11.49
C LEU A 540 -5.74 -4.32 -10.09
N LEU A 541 -6.95 -4.43 -9.51
CA LEU A 541 -7.33 -3.78 -8.25
C LEU A 541 -6.71 -4.45 -7.00
N LYS A 542 -6.14 -5.65 -7.15
CA LYS A 542 -5.52 -6.40 -6.06
C LYS A 542 -3.99 -6.38 -6.14
N ASP A 543 -3.47 -6.67 -7.34
CA ASP A 543 -2.07 -6.98 -7.54
C ASP A 543 -1.29 -5.78 -8.09
N PHE A 544 -1.88 -4.97 -8.96
CA PHE A 544 -1.18 -3.84 -9.59
C PHE A 544 -1.33 -2.54 -8.83
N VAL A 545 -2.55 -2.23 -8.41
CA VAL A 545 -2.92 -0.99 -7.72
C VAL A 545 -3.84 -1.30 -6.56
N ARG A 546 -4.04 -0.35 -5.64
CA ARG A 546 -4.92 -0.52 -4.46
C ARG A 546 -5.80 0.71 -4.27
N PRO A 547 -6.78 0.90 -5.18
CA PRO A 547 -7.51 2.14 -5.20
C PRO A 547 -8.42 2.29 -4.00
N GLN A 548 -8.48 3.53 -3.53
CA GLN A 548 -9.31 3.98 -2.43
C GLN A 548 -10.27 5.02 -3.00
N ALA A 549 -11.58 4.77 -2.88
CA ALA A 549 -12.60 5.71 -3.34
C ALA A 549 -13.06 6.57 -2.18
N MET A 550 -13.18 7.87 -2.44
CA MET A 550 -13.54 8.89 -1.47
C MET A 550 -14.75 9.67 -1.99
N MET A 551 -15.79 9.81 -1.16
CA MET A 551 -16.96 10.62 -1.47
C MET A 551 -17.15 11.73 -0.43
N PRO A 552 -17.40 12.98 -0.84
CA PRO A 552 -17.38 14.14 0.05
C PRO A 552 -18.57 14.14 1.01
N TRP A 553 -18.33 14.57 2.25
CA TRP A 553 -19.25 14.84 3.37
C TRP A 553 -20.29 13.80 3.73
N SER A 554 -21.14 13.43 2.80
CA SER A 554 -22.35 12.67 3.03
C SER A 554 -22.73 11.87 1.82
N VAL A 555 -23.07 10.62 2.07
CA VAL A 555 -23.46 9.68 1.04
C VAL A 555 -24.88 9.23 1.31
N ALA A 556 -25.79 9.58 0.40
CA ALA A 556 -27.15 9.06 0.46
C ALA A 556 -27.14 7.54 0.29
N ILE A 557 -27.80 6.84 1.21
CA ILE A 557 -27.94 5.39 1.23
C ILE A 557 -29.40 5.01 1.44
N THR A 558 -29.74 3.80 1.04
CA THR A 558 -31.04 3.16 1.25
C THR A 558 -30.87 1.86 2.02
N ARG A 559 -31.96 1.33 2.57
CA ARG A 559 -31.94 0.01 3.22
C ARG A 559 -31.45 -1.09 2.27
N GLY A 560 -31.71 -0.96 0.96
CA GLY A 560 -31.25 -1.91 -0.06
C GLY A 560 -29.73 -1.90 -0.30
N ASP A 561 -29.05 -0.82 0.07
CA ASP A 561 -27.59 -0.70 -0.05
C ASP A 561 -26.86 -1.37 1.12
N VAL A 562 -27.56 -1.69 2.22
CA VAL A 562 -26.98 -2.30 3.41
C VAL A 562 -27.03 -3.83 3.32
N GLN A 563 -25.87 -4.44 3.48
CA GLN A 563 -25.66 -5.88 3.41
C GLN A 563 -25.10 -6.40 4.73
N TYR A 564 -25.43 -7.66 5.04
CA TYR A 564 -24.96 -8.38 6.22
C TYR A 564 -24.31 -9.70 5.79
N PRO A 565 -23.35 -10.25 6.55
CA PRO A 565 -22.79 -11.56 6.25
C PRO A 565 -23.89 -12.62 6.26
N THR A 566 -23.94 -13.43 5.21
CA THR A 566 -24.73 -14.66 5.18
C THR A 566 -24.01 -15.72 6.03
N HIS A 567 -24.72 -16.28 7.02
CA HIS A 567 -24.23 -17.37 7.85
C HIS A 567 -24.11 -18.69 7.10
#